data_AF-A0A7I7NJY5-F1
#
_entry.id   AF-A0A7I7NJY5-F1
#
_cell.length_a   1.000
_cell.length_b   1.000
_cell.length_c   1.000
_cell.angle_alpha   90.00
_cell.angle_beta   90.00
_cell.angle_gamma   90.00
#
_symmetry.space_group_name_H-M   'P 1'
#
loop_
_entity.id
_entity.type
_entity.pdbx_description
1 polymer ?
#
loop_
_entity_poly.entity_id
_entity_poly.type
_entity_poly.pdbx_seq_one_letter_code
_entity_poly.pdbx_strand_id
1 'polypeptide(L)' 'MGAVNSWLATVIPCQMNGLNQHWSIQPNGQVADSLGTCLHILNGVTDPGTQVIGLNCAFGGVDEEWDRLA' A
#
# COMPACT_ATOMS: atom_id res chain seq x y z
N MET A 1 16.87 5.94 11.97
CA MET A 1 15.95 4.95 11.34
C MET A 1 14.54 5.38 11.69
N GLY A 2 13.70 5.66 10.70
CA GLY A 2 12.33 6.16 10.91
C GLY A 2 11.41 5.06 11.45
N ALA A 3 10.31 5.46 12.11
CA ALA A 3 9.30 4.52 12.58
C ALA A 3 8.66 3.77 11.40
N VAL A 4 8.58 2.44 11.51
CA VAL A 4 7.84 1.61 10.57
C VAL A 4 6.37 1.67 10.98
N ASN A 5 5.54 2.37 10.20
CA ASN A 5 4.10 2.39 10.39
C ASN A 5 3.50 1.39 9.39
N SER A 6 2.89 0.31 9.91
CA SER A 6 2.18 -0.68 9.11
C SER A 6 0.72 -0.77 9.55
N TRP A 7 -0.20 -0.66 8.60
CA TRP A 7 -1.63 -0.76 8.85
C TRP A 7 -2.26 -1.76 7.89
N LEU A 8 -3.28 -2.50 8.34
CA LEU A 8 -4.03 -3.37 7.44
C LEU A 8 -4.76 -2.53 6.39
N ALA A 9 -4.65 -2.93 5.11
CA ALA A 9 -5.50 -2.38 4.07
C ALA A 9 -6.88 -3.04 4.17
N THR A 10 -7.89 -2.27 4.54
CA THR A 10 -9.27 -2.75 4.70
C THR A 10 -10.23 -1.99 3.81
N VAL A 11 -11.31 -2.65 3.37
CA VAL A 11 -12.40 -2.01 2.64
C VAL A 11 -13.44 -1.49 3.64
N ILE A 12 -13.60 -0.18 3.69
CA ILE A 12 -14.59 0.52 4.51
C ILE A 12 -15.35 1.55 3.67
N PRO A 13 -16.52 2.05 4.11
CA PRO A 13 -17.20 3.14 3.40
C PRO A 13 -16.30 4.36 3.19
N CYS A 14 -16.50 5.05 2.06
CA CYS A 14 -15.73 6.26 1.76
C CYS A 14 -15.98 7.33 2.83
N GLN A 15 -14.90 7.84 3.40
CA GLN A 15 -14.92 8.91 4.38
C GLN A 15 -14.59 10.23 3.70
N MET A 16 -15.37 11.28 3.97
CA MET A 16 -15.08 12.60 3.46
C MET A 16 -13.71 13.06 3.99
N ASN A 17 -12.78 13.38 3.08
CA ASN A 17 -11.39 13.73 3.38
C ASN A 17 -10.55 12.61 4.04
N GLY A 18 -10.90 11.34 3.83
CA GLY A 18 -10.07 10.20 4.25
C GLY A 18 -8.77 10.12 3.45
N LEU A 19 -7.68 10.71 3.95
CA LEU A 19 -6.38 10.72 3.26
C LEU A 19 -5.82 9.32 2.99
N ASN A 20 -6.15 8.35 3.86
CA ASN A 20 -5.82 6.93 3.72
C ASN A 20 -6.73 6.17 2.72
N GLN A 21 -7.64 6.87 2.05
CA GLN A 21 -8.50 6.34 0.99
C GLN A 21 -8.24 7.01 -0.36
N HIS A 22 -7.29 7.96 -0.41
CA HIS A 22 -6.88 8.65 -1.63
C HIS A 22 -5.58 8.04 -2.14
N TRP A 23 -5.68 7.26 -3.22
CA TRP A 23 -4.57 6.48 -3.78
C TRP A 23 -4.15 7.00 -5.15
N SER A 24 -2.84 6.97 -5.41
CA SER A 24 -2.23 7.27 -6.71
C SER A 24 -1.33 6.13 -7.15
N ILE A 25 -1.45 5.74 -8.42
CA ILE A 25 -0.55 4.79 -9.06
C ILE A 25 0.66 5.55 -9.55
N GLN A 26 1.84 5.14 -9.09
CA GLN A 26 3.10 5.79 -9.38
C GLN A 26 3.81 5.14 -10.59
N PRO A 27 4.66 5.88 -11.32
CA PRO A 27 5.38 5.35 -12.49
C PRO A 27 6.33 4.18 -12.18
N ASN A 28 6.70 3.99 -10.90
CA ASN A 28 7.55 2.91 -10.42
C ASN A 28 6.75 1.67 -9.96
N GLY A 29 5.47 1.58 -10.29
CA GLY A 29 4.62 0.44 -9.92
C GLY A 29 4.02 0.53 -8.51
N GLN A 30 4.42 1.49 -7.68
CA GLN A 30 3.85 1.64 -6.34
C GLN A 30 2.43 2.22 -6.39
N VAL A 31 1.58 1.80 -5.44
CA VAL A 31 0.27 2.41 -5.17
C VAL A 31 0.35 3.13 -3.84
N ALA A 32 0.46 4.46 -3.89
CA ALA A 32 0.72 5.30 -2.72
C ALA A 32 -0.54 6.04 -2.26
N ASP A 33 -0.73 6.16 -0.95
CA ASP A 33 -1.76 7.03 -0.37
C ASP A 33 -1.25 8.45 -0.10
N SER A 34 -2.17 9.35 0.31
CA SER A 34 -1.83 10.74 0.62
C SER A 34 -1.06 10.93 1.94
N LEU A 35 -0.79 9.85 2.68
CA LEU A 35 -0.03 9.85 3.94
C LEU A 35 1.43 9.39 3.74
N GLY A 36 1.82 9.02 2.52
CA GLY A 36 3.16 8.53 2.21
C GLY A 36 3.34 7.03 2.46
N THR A 37 2.25 6.27 2.53
CA THR A 37 2.28 4.81 2.59
C THR A 37 2.01 4.20 1.22
N CYS A 38 2.60 3.04 0.96
CA CYS A 38 2.48 2.26 -0.25
C CYS A 38 1.77 0.94 0.08
N LEU A 39 0.94 0.48 -0.85
CA LEU A 39 0.27 -0.81 -0.77
C LEU A 39 1.33 -1.93 -0.92
N HIS A 40 1.34 -2.87 0.02
CA HIS A 40 2.37 -3.89 0.15
C HIS A 40 1.75 -5.26 0.39
N ILE A 41 2.36 -6.32 -0.15
CA ILE A 41 2.11 -7.68 0.32
C ILE A 41 2.94 -7.91 1.59
N LEU A 42 2.30 -8.34 2.68
CA LEU A 42 2.99 -8.59 3.94
C LEU A 42 4.09 -9.64 3.74
N ASN A 43 5.35 -9.25 4.00
CA ASN A 43 6.55 -10.08 3.85
C ASN A 43 6.77 -10.65 2.43
N GLY A 44 6.11 -10.12 1.40
CA GLY A 44 6.21 -10.64 0.02
C GLY A 44 5.72 -12.07 -0.19
N VAL A 45 4.91 -12.61 0.74
CA VAL A 45 4.41 -14.00 0.68
C VAL A 45 3.13 -14.09 -0.16
N THR A 46 3.05 -15.03 -1.10
CA THR A 46 1.91 -15.16 -2.02
C THR A 46 0.90 -16.24 -1.61
N ASP A 47 1.02 -16.78 -0.40
CA ASP A 47 0.09 -17.77 0.14
C ASP A 47 -1.35 -17.21 0.26
N PRO A 48 -2.39 -18.06 0.09
CA PRO A 48 -3.77 -17.64 0.32
C PRO A 48 -3.97 -17.05 1.72
N GLY A 49 -4.54 -15.85 1.77
CA GLY A 49 -4.79 -15.14 3.02
C GLY A 49 -3.64 -14.23 3.48
N THR A 50 -2.52 -14.16 2.77
CA THR A 50 -1.53 -13.11 3.03
C THR A 50 -2.19 -11.73 2.94
N GLN A 51 -1.90 -10.90 3.93
CA GLN A 51 -2.50 -9.59 4.06
C GLN A 51 -1.86 -8.60 3.10
N VAL A 52 -2.70 -7.71 2.57
CA VAL A 52 -2.28 -6.46 1.96
C VAL A 52 -2.22 -5.40 3.07
N ILE A 53 -1.11 -4.68 3.16
CA ILE A 53 -0.87 -3.66 4.18
C ILE A 53 -0.50 -2.32 3.54
N GLY A 54 -0.67 -1.22 4.27
CA GLY A 54 0.00 0.05 3.98
C GLY A 54 1.29 0.12 4.79
N LEU A 55 2.42 0.41 4.14
CA LEU A 55 3.75 0.58 4.74
C LEU A 55 4.42 1.83 4.18
N ASN A 56 5.32 2.50 4.90
CA ASN A 56 6.02 3.67 4.36
C ASN A 56 6.65 3.38 2.98
N CYS A 57 6.38 4.24 1.98
CA CYS A 57 6.97 4.15 0.65
C CYS A 57 8.48 4.41 0.72
N ALA A 58 9.30 3.37 0.84
CA ALA A 58 10.76 3.54 0.96
C ALA A 58 11.60 2.29 0.66
N PHE A 59 10.98 1.12 0.48
CA PHE A 59 11.72 -0.14 0.46
C PHE A 59 12.05 -0.63 -0.95
N GLY A 60 11.40 -0.10 -2.00
CA GLY A 60 11.65 -0.47 -3.40
C GLY A 60 11.50 -1.97 -3.65
N GLY A 61 10.66 -2.64 -2.84
CA GLY A 61 10.52 -4.08 -2.84
C GLY A 61 9.57 -4.55 -3.93
N VAL A 62 9.81 -5.75 -4.46
CA VAL A 62 8.89 -6.39 -5.41
C VAL A 62 7.49 -6.63 -4.83
N ASP A 63 7.36 -6.58 -3.51
CA ASP A 63 6.12 -6.72 -2.77
C ASP A 63 5.29 -5.43 -2.66
N GLU A 64 5.76 -4.31 -3.22
CA GLU A 64 4.99 -3.07 -3.43
C GLU A 64 4.82 -2.67 -4.90
N GLU A 65 5.15 -3.57 -5.83
CA GLU A 65 4.95 -3.34 -7.26
C GLU A 65 3.59 -3.89 -7.72
N TRP A 66 2.80 -3.05 -8.39
CA TRP A 66 1.46 -3.35 -8.83
C TRP A 66 1.27 -2.97 -10.30
N ASP A 67 0.75 -3.90 -11.08
CA ASP A 67 0.31 -3.64 -12.44
C ASP A 67 -1.16 -3.22 -12.48
N ARG A 68 -1.44 -2.13 -13.22
CA ARG A 68 -2.80 -1.79 -13.62
C ARG A 68 -3.11 -2.44 -14.96
N LEU A 69 -3.97 -3.43 -14.93
CA LEU A 69 -4.55 -4.00 -16.15
C LEU A 69 -5.65 -3.07 -16.68
N ALA A 70 -5.69 -2.89 -18.01
CA ALA A 70 -6.70 -2.09 -18.71
C ALA A 70 -7.94 -2.91 -19.04
#